data_AF-A0A916RDZ0-F1
#
_entry.id   AF-A0A916RDZ0-F1
#
_cell.length_a   1.000
_cell.length_b   1.000
_cell.length_c   1.000
_cell.angle_alpha   90.00
_cell.angle_beta   90.00
_cell.angle_gamma   90.00
#
_symmetry.space_group_name_H-M   'P 1'
#
loop_
_entity.id
_entity.type
_entity.pdbx_description
1 polymer ?
#
loop_
_entity_poly.entity_id
_entity_poly.type
_entity_poly.pdbx_seq_one_letter_code
_entity_poly.pdbx_strand_id
1 'polypeptide(L)'
;MVGDRYQRAELNEGRLLLPDIEISLGLWQGSFNSVNRLWLRWMTPEGDLILTPEEKAKQRATNAEQRAERLAAKLRELGIDPDQLS
;
A
#
# COMPACT_ATOMS: atom_id res chain seq x y z
N MET A 1 -13.06 30.88 -13.07
CA MET A 1 -14.03 29.78 -12.86
C MET A 1 -14.13 29.03 -14.17
N VAL A 2 -13.52 27.85 -14.27
CA VAL A 2 -13.58 27.04 -15.50
C VAL A 2 -14.00 25.62 -15.12
N GLY A 3 -15.20 25.25 -15.56
CA GLY A 3 -15.49 23.89 -16.00
C GLY A 3 -15.85 22.86 -14.95
N ASP A 4 -16.93 23.09 -14.20
CA ASP A 4 -17.61 22.09 -13.35
C ASP A 4 -18.36 21.04 -14.22
N ARG A 5 -17.67 20.43 -15.21
CA ARG A 5 -18.26 19.42 -16.10
C ARG A 5 -17.75 18.05 -15.72
N TYR A 6 -18.65 17.22 -15.18
CA TYR A 6 -18.45 15.78 -15.13
C TYR A 6 -18.11 15.28 -16.54
N GLN A 7 -16.88 14.78 -16.71
CA GLN A 7 -16.53 13.95 -17.85
C GLN A 7 -16.64 12.51 -17.43
N ARG A 8 -17.50 11.76 -18.14
CA ARG A 8 -17.55 10.32 -18.01
C ARG A 8 -16.20 9.79 -18.49
N ALA A 9 -15.40 9.31 -17.55
CA ALA A 9 -14.12 8.75 -17.87
C ALA A 9 -14.26 7.24 -18.00
N GLU A 10 -13.70 6.68 -19.07
CA GLU A 10 -13.72 5.24 -19.29
C GLU A 10 -12.73 4.57 -18.34
N LEU A 11 -13.19 3.51 -17.67
CA LEU A 11 -12.38 2.72 -16.77
C LEU A 11 -11.58 1.72 -17.60
N ASN A 12 -10.28 1.94 -17.73
CA ASN A 12 -9.36 0.96 -18.30
C ASN A 12 -9.04 -0.08 -17.22
N GLU A 13 -9.47 -1.32 -17.42
CA GLU A 13 -9.26 -2.42 -16.45
C GLU A 13 -9.79 -2.11 -15.04
N GLY A 14 -10.89 -1.36 -14.94
CA GLY A 14 -11.46 -0.95 -13.65
C GLY A 14 -10.70 0.20 -12.96
N ARG A 15 -9.79 0.88 -13.68
CA ARG A 15 -9.04 2.04 -13.23
C ARG A 15 -9.25 3.23 -14.15
N LEU A 16 -9.31 4.41 -13.57
CA LEU A 16 -9.33 5.68 -14.29
C LEU A 16 -7.97 6.35 -14.14
N LEU A 17 -7.18 6.41 -15.21
CA LEU A 17 -5.92 7.15 -15.19
C LEU A 17 -6.17 8.65 -15.37
N LEU A 18 -5.60 9.46 -14.49
CA LEU A 18 -5.56 10.92 -14.60
C LEU A 18 -4.13 11.32 -14.98
N PRO A 19 -3.82 11.51 -16.28
CA PRO A 19 -2.47 11.77 -16.75
C PRO A 19 -1.90 13.09 -16.22
N ASP A 20 -2.73 14.12 -16.01
CA ASP A 20 -2.29 15.43 -15.50
C ASP A 20 -1.65 15.40 -14.11
N ILE A 21 -2.04 14.42 -13.29
CA ILE A 21 -1.56 14.29 -11.90
C ILE A 21 -0.79 13.00 -11.67
N GLU A 22 -0.54 12.22 -12.73
CA GLU A 22 0.14 10.91 -12.67
C GLU A 22 -0.42 10.02 -11.54
N ILE A 23 -1.75 9.95 -11.43
CA ILE A 23 -2.46 9.12 -10.44
C ILE A 23 -3.58 8.40 -11.18
N SER A 24 -3.88 7.17 -10.77
CA SER A 24 -5.06 6.44 -11.22
C SER A 24 -6.07 6.24 -10.08
N LEU A 25 -7.36 6.25 -10.38
CA LEU A 25 -8.43 5.94 -9.44
C LEU A 25 -8.96 4.53 -9.76
N GLY A 26 -8.78 3.58 -8.85
CA GLY A 26 -9.17 2.19 -9.05
C GLY A 26 -10.09 1.65 -7.97
N LEU A 27 -10.72 0.52 -8.27
CA LEU A 27 -11.46 -0.27 -7.29
C LEU A 27 -10.50 -1.14 -6.47
N TRP A 28 -10.60 -1.04 -5.16
CA TRP A 28 -9.84 -1.85 -4.21
C TRP A 28 -10.79 -2.61 -3.29
N GLN A 29 -10.61 -3.92 -3.20
CA GLN A 29 -11.36 -4.77 -2.28
C GLN A 29 -10.64 -4.80 -0.93
N GLY A 30 -11.32 -4.36 0.12
CA GLY A 30 -10.78 -4.45 1.47
C GLY A 30 -11.66 -3.79 2.53
N SER A 31 -11.12 -3.69 3.74
CA SER A 31 -11.82 -3.12 4.89
C SER A 31 -11.35 -1.69 5.13
N PHE A 32 -12.28 -0.73 5.12
CA PHE A 32 -12.04 0.64 5.54
C PHE A 32 -13.11 1.03 6.55
N ASN A 33 -12.72 1.64 7.68
CA ASN A 33 -13.62 1.95 8.80
C ASN A 33 -14.52 0.76 9.22
N SER A 34 -13.93 -0.43 9.35
CA SER A 34 -14.63 -1.69 9.69
C SER A 34 -15.67 -2.16 8.67
N VAL A 35 -15.73 -1.55 7.49
CA VAL A 35 -16.63 -1.95 6.40
C VAL A 35 -15.83 -2.60 5.28
N ASN A 36 -16.06 -3.90 5.08
CA ASN A 36 -15.44 -4.67 4.00
C ASN A 36 -16.30 -4.57 2.73
N ARG A 37 -15.77 -3.97 1.68
CA ARG A 37 -16.42 -3.82 0.37
C ARG A 37 -15.42 -3.40 -0.70
N LEU A 38 -15.91 -3.24 -1.92
CA LEU A 38 -15.21 -2.51 -2.97
C LEU A 38 -15.23 -1.01 -2.64
N TRP A 39 -14.03 -0.43 -2.52
CA TRP A 39 -13.78 0.99 -2.30
C TRP A 39 -13.08 1.60 -3.51
N LEU A 40 -13.31 2.89 -3.74
CA LEU A 40 -12.50 3.66 -4.68
C LEU A 40 -11.25 4.16 -3.95
N ARG A 41 -10.05 3.82 -4.46
CA ARG A 41 -8.77 4.28 -3.92
C ARG A 41 -7.90 4.88 -5.02
N TRP A 42 -7.12 5.89 -4.60
CA TRP A 42 -6.03 6.42 -5.41
C TRP A 42 -4.89 5.40 -5.48
N MET A 43 -4.42 5.19 -6.70
CA MET A 43 -3.37 4.28 -7.10
C MET A 43 -2.35 5.05 -7.92
N THR A 44 -1.12 4.57 -7.99
CA THR A 44 -0.11 5.10 -8.90
C THR A 44 -0.50 4.84 -10.36
N PRO A 45 0.15 5.45 -11.35
CA PRO A 45 -0.11 5.16 -12.78
C PRO A 45 0.08 3.68 -13.12
N GLU A 46 0.97 3.00 -12.39
CA GLU A 46 1.28 1.59 -12.58
C GLU A 46 0.18 0.67 -11.99
N GLY A 47 -0.63 1.20 -11.07
CA GLY A 47 -1.69 0.47 -10.38
C GLY A 47 -1.40 0.12 -8.93
N ASP A 48 -0.28 0.56 -8.39
CA ASP A 48 0.04 0.32 -6.99
C ASP A 48 -0.80 1.21 -6.08
N LEU A 49 -1.28 0.67 -4.97
CA LEU A 49 -2.06 1.47 -4.03
C LEU A 49 -1.21 2.54 -3.38
N ILE A 50 -1.71 3.78 -3.42
CA ILE A 50 -1.13 4.85 -2.63
C ILE A 50 -1.53 4.58 -1.18
N LEU A 51 -0.57 4.04 -0.43
CA LEU A 51 -0.71 3.80 1.00
C LEU A 51 -0.78 5.13 1.73
N THR A 52 -1.70 5.23 2.71
CA THR A 52 -1.73 6.35 3.64
C THR A 52 -0.44 6.38 4.46
N PRO A 53 -0.07 7.51 5.08
CA PRO A 53 1.10 7.57 5.97
C PRO A 53 1.06 6.50 7.08
N GLU A 54 -0.14 6.24 7.61
CA GLU A 54 -0.36 5.20 8.62
C GLU A 54 -0.14 3.79 8.06
N GLU A 55 -0.69 3.48 6.89
CA GLU A 55 -0.46 2.18 6.21
C GLU A 55 1.02 1.99 5.86
N LYS A 56 1.71 3.05 5.41
CA LYS A 56 3.16 3.02 5.16
C LYS A 56 3.95 2.75 6.44
N ALA A 57 3.57 3.38 7.56
CA ALA A 57 4.22 3.15 8.84
C ALA A 57 4.04 1.70 9.31
N LYS A 58 2.81 1.16 9.20
CA LYS A 58 2.51 -0.23 9.52
C LYS A 58 3.29 -1.21 8.65
N GLN A 59 3.33 -0.98 7.33
CA GLN A 59 4.11 -1.82 6.42
C GLN A 59 5.61 -1.79 6.74
N ARG A 60 6.16 -0.62 7.11
CA ARG A 60 7.56 -0.50 7.52
C ARG A 60 7.85 -1.26 8.82
N ALA A 61 6.95 -1.15 9.81
CA ALA A 61 7.07 -1.89 11.06
C ALA A 61 7.08 -3.39 10.80
N THR A 62 6.09 -3.91 10.06
CA THR A 62 6.01 -5.33 9.70
C THR A 62 7.23 -5.80 8.90
N ASN A 63 7.72 -5.00 7.95
CA ASN A 63 8.92 -5.34 7.20
C ASN A 63 10.19 -5.34 8.08
N ALA A 64 10.27 -4.44 9.07
CA ALA A 64 11.38 -4.39 10.01
C ALA A 64 11.36 -5.61 10.95
N GLU A 65 10.18 -5.97 11.47
CA GLU A 65 9.98 -7.17 12.28
C GLU A 65 10.36 -8.45 11.52
N GLN A 66 9.88 -8.61 10.28
CA GLN A 66 10.25 -9.75 9.44
C GLN A 66 11.76 -9.82 9.16
N ARG A 67 12.42 -8.68 8.97
CA ARG A 67 13.88 -8.63 8.78
C ARG A 67 14.61 -9.01 10.05
N ALA A 68 14.15 -8.53 11.20
CA ALA A 68 14.70 -8.86 12.51
C ALA A 68 14.54 -10.36 12.80
N GLU A 69 13.36 -10.95 12.55
CA GLU A 69 13.14 -12.39 12.68
C GLU A 69 14.06 -13.21 11.76
N ARG A 70 14.19 -12.82 10.49
CA ARG A 70 15.09 -13.50 9.54
C ARG A 70 16.54 -13.41 9.98
N LEU A 71 16.96 -12.28 10.54
CA LEU A 71 18.31 -12.09 11.03
C LEU A 71 18.55 -12.92 12.31
N ALA A 72 17.60 -12.90 13.24
CA ALA A 72 17.63 -13.71 14.46
C ALA A 72 17.70 -15.21 14.14
N ALA A 73 16.92 -15.67 13.16
CA ALA A 73 16.98 -17.05 12.68
C ALA A 73 18.39 -17.40 12.15
N LYS A 74 18.97 -16.54 11.30
CA LYS A 74 20.33 -16.74 10.78
C LYS A 74 21.40 -16.71 11.86
N LEU A 75 21.26 -15.84 12.88
CA LEU A 75 22.19 -15.80 14.01
C LEU A 75 22.13 -17.11 14.81
N ARG A 76 20.91 -17.62 15.06
CA ARG A 76 20.71 -18.92 15.73
C ARG A 76 21.28 -20.08 14.91
N GLU A 77 21.15 -20.07 13.59
CA GLU A 77 21.79 -21.05 12.70
C GLU A 77 23.33 -21.03 12.80
N LEU A 78 23.91 -19.85 13.05
CA LEU A 78 25.35 -19.67 13.28
C LEU A 78 25.77 -19.96 14.73
N GLY A 79 24.84 -20.42 15.59
CA GLY A 79 25.10 -20.70 17.01
C GLY A 79 25.23 -19.46 17.89
N ILE A 80 24.84 -18.28 17.39
CA ILE A 80 24.85 -17.01 18.11
C ILE A 80 23.43 -16.75 18.62
N ASP A 81 23.27 -16.61 19.93
CA ASP A 81 21.97 -16.27 20.51
C ASP A 81 21.71 -14.75 20.36
N PRO A 82 20.73 -14.33 19.53
CA PRO A 82 20.43 -12.91 19.30
C PRO A 82 19.89 -12.20 20.56
N ASP A 83 19.31 -12.94 21.52
CA ASP A 83 18.77 -12.37 22.76
C ASP A 83 19.89 -11.98 23.76
N GLN A 84 21.13 -12.40 23.51
CA GLN A 84 22.32 -12.04 24.30
C GLN A 84 23.03 -10.77 23.80
N LEU A 85 22.61 -10.19 22.67
CA LEU A 85 23.19 -8.98 22.06
C LEU A 85 22.44 -7.68 22.46
N SER A 86 21.50 -7.78 23.42
CA SER A 86 20.68 -6.66 23.90
C SER A 86 21.44 -5.65 24.77
#